data_AF-A0A8W8NQM0-F1
#
_entry.id   AF-A0A8W8NQM0-F1
#
_cell.length_a   1.000
_cell.length_b   1.000
_cell.length_c   1.000
_cell.angle_alpha   90.00
_cell.angle_beta   90.00
_cell.angle_gamma   90.00
#
_symmetry.space_group_name_H-M   'P 1'
#
loop_
_entity.id
_entity.type
_entity.pdbx_description
1 polymer ?
#
loop_
_entity_poly.entity_id
_entity_poly.type
_entity_poly.pdbx_seq_one_letter_code
_entity_poly.pdbx_strand_id
1 'polypeptide(L)'
;MERRIRQRLELQSTHAQQMHFKNLRRKAEEDEEEEFRQQMMAKFAEDDRIEQMNANKRRMKQLEHKRAVEKLIDDRKSQFAADRERELEERREEERMEAFRKQIIEEERQKQLREHAMRLLGYLPKGVIRDSGDLNMLGSEFKDAYSKRQIDPFDEEAWDQRR
;
A
#
# COMPACT_ATOMS: atom_id res chain seq x y z
N MET A 1 3.95 -19.59 -110.76
CA MET A 1 4.84 -19.07 -109.71
C MET A 1 4.12 -18.17 -108.70
N GLU A 2 3.19 -17.29 -109.12
CA GLU A 2 2.52 -16.32 -108.23
C GLU A 2 1.78 -16.91 -107.03
N ARG A 3 1.07 -18.03 -107.17
CA ARG A 3 0.33 -18.65 -106.04
C ARG A 3 1.23 -19.04 -104.86
N ARG A 4 2.44 -19.55 -105.14
CA ARG A 4 3.41 -19.91 -104.09
C ARG A 4 3.97 -18.69 -103.37
N ILE A 5 4.15 -17.58 -104.10
CA ILE A 5 4.64 -16.32 -103.51
C ILE A 5 3.56 -15.70 -102.61
N ARG A 6 2.29 -15.69 -103.04
CA ARG A 6 1.17 -15.23 -102.20
C ARG A 6 1.01 -16.05 -100.93
N GLN A 7 1.01 -17.39 -101.03
CA GLN A 7 0.91 -18.27 -99.86
C GLN A 7 2.05 -18.03 -98.85
N ARG A 8 3.28 -17.79 -99.33
CA ARG A 8 4.42 -17.49 -98.46
C ARG A 8 4.26 -16.14 -97.74
N LEU A 9 3.81 -15.10 -98.45
CA LEU A 9 3.56 -13.78 -97.86
C LEU A 9 2.43 -13.81 -96.83
N GLU A 10 1.37 -14.57 -97.12
CA GLU A 10 0.23 -14.76 -96.23
C GLU A 10 0.64 -15.53 -94.95
N LEU A 11 1.47 -16.56 -95.08
CA LEU A 11 2.07 -17.27 -93.94
C LEU A 11 2.98 -16.38 -93.08
N GLN A 12 3.79 -15.51 -93.71
CA GLN A 12 4.64 -14.57 -92.97
C GLN A 12 3.81 -13.50 -92.23
N SER A 13 2.76 -12.99 -92.88
CA SER A 13 1.84 -12.02 -92.27
C SER A 13 1.07 -12.61 -91.09
N THR A 14 0.50 -13.81 -91.25
CA THR A 14 -0.22 -14.50 -90.17
C THR A 14 0.69 -14.85 -88.99
N HIS A 15 1.93 -15.29 -89.25
CA HIS A 15 2.93 -15.50 -88.20
C HIS A 15 3.28 -14.20 -87.46
N ALA A 16 3.49 -13.09 -88.18
CA ALA A 16 3.78 -11.80 -87.55
C ALA A 16 2.61 -11.30 -86.67
N GLN A 17 1.37 -11.47 -87.14
CA GLN A 17 0.17 -11.15 -86.37
C GLN A 17 0.05 -12.03 -85.11
N GLN A 18 0.27 -13.35 -85.24
CA GLN A 18 0.24 -14.28 -84.11
C GLN A 18 1.28 -13.91 -83.04
N MET A 19 2.50 -13.58 -83.46
CA MET A 19 3.56 -13.14 -82.54
C MET A 19 3.23 -11.80 -81.87
N HIS A 20 2.62 -10.86 -82.60
CA HIS A 20 2.17 -9.59 -82.03
C HIS A 20 1.08 -9.80 -80.97
N PHE A 21 0.05 -10.61 -81.26
CA PHE A 21 -0.98 -10.96 -80.29
C PHE A 21 -0.44 -11.67 -79.06
N LYS A 22 0.53 -12.58 -79.23
CA LYS A 22 1.19 -13.26 -78.10
C LYS A 22 1.96 -12.28 -77.22
N ASN A 23 2.64 -11.31 -77.82
CA ASN A 23 3.36 -10.27 -77.08
C ASN A 23 2.40 -9.31 -76.35
N LEU A 24 1.29 -8.93 -76.99
CA LEU A 24 0.25 -8.10 -76.35
C LEU A 24 -0.37 -8.82 -75.15
N ARG A 25 -0.69 -10.11 -75.29
CA ARG A 25 -1.20 -10.92 -74.16
C ARG A 25 -0.20 -11.01 -73.02
N ARG A 26 1.07 -11.30 -73.32
CA ARG A 26 2.11 -11.34 -72.29
C ARG A 26 2.23 -10.01 -71.56
N LYS A 27 2.24 -8.89 -72.30
CA LYS A 27 2.34 -7.57 -71.70
C LYS A 27 1.14 -7.26 -70.81
N ALA A 28 -0.08 -7.61 -71.24
CA ALA A 28 -1.27 -7.47 -70.40
C ALA A 28 -1.19 -8.33 -69.13
N GLU A 29 -0.71 -9.58 -69.24
CA GLU A 29 -0.50 -10.46 -68.07
C GLU A 29 0.57 -9.90 -67.12
N GLU A 30 1.66 -9.31 -67.64
CA GLU A 30 2.70 -8.63 -66.85
C GLU A 30 2.16 -7.38 -66.14
N ASP A 31 1.39 -6.54 -66.84
CA ASP A 31 0.78 -5.34 -66.29
C ASP A 31 -0.24 -5.70 -65.18
N GLU A 32 -1.07 -6.73 -65.38
CA GLU A 32 -2.01 -7.24 -64.37
C GLU A 32 -1.28 -7.79 -63.13
N GLU A 33 -0.18 -8.52 -63.31
CA GLU A 33 0.62 -9.05 -62.19
C GLU A 33 1.28 -7.90 -61.40
N GLU A 34 1.77 -6.87 -62.09
CA GLU A 34 2.37 -5.69 -61.47
C GLU A 34 1.34 -4.89 -60.66
N GLU A 35 0.15 -4.66 -61.22
CA GLU A 35 -0.97 -4.01 -60.50
C GLU A 35 -1.37 -4.82 -59.26
N PHE A 36 -1.50 -6.14 -59.39
CA PHE A 36 -1.82 -7.01 -58.26
C PHE A 36 -0.75 -6.96 -57.17
N ARG A 37 0.53 -6.99 -57.56
CA ARG A 37 1.66 -6.88 -56.63
C ARG A 37 1.64 -5.55 -55.88
N GLN A 38 1.40 -4.45 -56.59
CA GLN A 38 1.31 -3.11 -55.99
C GLN A 38 0.15 -3.02 -54.99
N GLN A 39 -1.04 -3.49 -55.38
CA GLN A 39 -2.20 -3.52 -54.49
C GLN A 39 -1.93 -4.35 -53.23
N MET A 40 -1.25 -5.49 -53.38
CA MET A 40 -0.93 -6.35 -52.25
C MET A 40 0.09 -5.73 -51.30
N MET A 41 1.14 -5.11 -51.83
CA MET A 41 2.11 -4.36 -51.02
C MET A 41 1.44 -3.20 -50.27
N ALA A 42 0.54 -2.46 -50.92
CA ALA A 42 -0.21 -1.38 -50.28
C ALA A 42 -1.07 -1.88 -49.13
N LYS A 43 -1.78 -3.00 -49.32
CA LYS A 43 -2.60 -3.63 -48.28
C LYS A 43 -1.76 -4.06 -47.07
N PHE A 44 -0.64 -4.75 -47.30
CA PHE A 44 0.24 -5.15 -46.20
C PHE A 44 0.81 -3.96 -45.43
N ALA A 45 1.20 -2.89 -46.13
CA ALA A 45 1.69 -1.68 -45.48
C ALA A 45 0.61 -1.00 -44.61
N GLU A 46 -0.66 -1.04 -45.04
CA GLU A 46 -1.79 -0.54 -44.27
C GLU A 46 -2.05 -1.42 -43.03
N ASP A 47 -2.10 -2.74 -43.21
CA ASP A 47 -2.32 -3.71 -42.13
C ASP A 47 -1.21 -3.60 -41.06
N ASP A 48 0.07 -3.53 -41.47
CA ASP A 48 1.22 -3.36 -40.57
C ASP A 48 1.11 -2.06 -39.76
N ARG A 49 0.69 -0.96 -40.40
CA ARG A 49 0.51 0.33 -39.73
C ARG A 49 -0.61 0.24 -38.67
N ILE A 50 -1.71 -0.42 -39.00
CA ILE A 50 -2.83 -0.63 -38.08
C ILE A 50 -2.38 -1.51 -36.90
N GLU A 51 -1.63 -2.58 -37.15
CA GLU A 51 -1.12 -3.47 -36.11
C GLU A 51 -0.19 -2.72 -35.15
N GLN A 52 0.75 -1.91 -35.66
CA GLN A 52 1.63 -1.08 -34.83
C GLN A 52 0.84 -0.11 -33.94
N MET A 53 -0.19 0.54 -34.49
CA MET A 53 -1.06 1.44 -33.72
C MET A 53 -1.83 0.70 -32.63
N ASN A 54 -2.36 -0.49 -32.94
CA ASN A 54 -3.09 -1.32 -31.98
C ASN A 54 -2.19 -1.83 -30.85
N ALA A 55 -0.96 -2.26 -31.18
CA ALA A 55 0.04 -2.68 -30.20
C ALA A 55 0.38 -1.53 -29.22
N ASN A 56 0.62 -0.33 -29.76
CA ASN A 56 0.88 0.86 -28.95
C ASN A 56 -0.32 1.22 -28.05
N LYS A 57 -1.54 1.19 -28.60
CA LYS A 57 -2.77 1.45 -27.83
C LYS A 57 -2.95 0.43 -26.69
N ARG A 58 -2.70 -0.84 -26.95
CA ARG A 58 -2.76 -1.90 -25.92
C ARG A 58 -1.73 -1.66 -24.82
N ARG A 59 -0.50 -1.33 -25.19
CA ARG A 59 0.58 -1.03 -24.23
C ARG A 59 0.23 0.17 -23.35
N MET A 60 -0.31 1.24 -23.94
CA MET A 60 -0.73 2.42 -23.19
C MET A 60 -1.86 2.12 -22.21
N LYS A 61 -2.90 1.39 -22.64
CA LYS A 61 -3.98 0.96 -21.73
C LYS A 61 -3.48 0.13 -20.56
N GLN A 62 -2.58 -0.82 -20.82
CA GLN A 62 -1.98 -1.63 -19.75
C GLN A 62 -1.19 -0.78 -18.76
N LEU A 63 -0.44 0.20 -19.25
CA LEU A 63 0.31 1.13 -18.39
C LEU A 63 -0.63 2.01 -17.56
N GLU A 64 -1.72 2.51 -18.13
CA GLU A 64 -2.75 3.26 -17.42
C GLU A 64 -3.41 2.43 -16.33
N HIS A 65 -3.81 1.19 -16.62
CA HIS A 65 -4.38 0.29 -15.63
C HIS A 65 -3.38 -0.01 -14.51
N LYS A 66 -2.11 -0.27 -14.84
CA LYS A 66 -1.06 -0.49 -13.85
C LYS A 66 -0.89 0.73 -12.93
N ARG A 67 -0.79 1.94 -13.51
CA ARG A 67 -0.70 3.19 -12.74
C ARG A 67 -1.92 3.42 -11.85
N ALA A 68 -3.11 3.12 -12.34
CA ALA A 68 -4.34 3.25 -11.55
C ALA A 68 -4.35 2.32 -10.34
N VAL A 69 -3.90 1.07 -10.52
CA VAL A 69 -3.78 0.08 -9.42
C VAL A 69 -2.69 0.51 -8.43
N GLU A 70 -1.53 0.96 -8.90
CA GLU A 70 -0.46 1.47 -8.04
C GLU A 70 -0.94 2.64 -7.18
N LYS A 71 -1.67 3.59 -7.79
CA LYS A 71 -2.28 4.71 -7.05
C LYS A 71 -3.24 4.24 -5.96
N LEU A 72 -4.12 3.27 -6.25
CA LEU A 72 -5.03 2.73 -5.24
C LEU A 72 -4.30 2.06 -4.07
N ILE A 73 -3.18 1.39 -4.35
CA ILE A 73 -2.35 0.77 -3.31
C ILE A 73 -1.70 1.85 -2.44
N ASP A 74 -1.16 2.89 -3.05
CA ASP A 74 -0.50 3.98 -2.32
C ASP A 74 -1.49 4.82 -1.52
N ASP A 75 -2.68 5.09 -2.05
CA ASP A 75 -3.78 5.73 -1.33
C ASP A 75 -4.17 4.89 -0.09
N ARG A 76 -4.28 3.57 -0.25
CA ARG A 76 -4.59 2.65 0.87
C ARG A 76 -3.50 2.64 1.93
N LYS A 77 -2.22 2.63 1.54
CA LYS A 77 -1.09 2.71 2.48
C LYS A 77 -1.10 4.03 3.23
N SER A 78 -1.37 5.13 2.53
CA SER A 78 -1.42 6.48 3.13
C SER A 78 -2.56 6.59 4.14
N GLN A 79 -3.74 6.06 3.81
CA GLN A 79 -4.87 5.98 4.74
C GLN A 79 -4.50 5.17 5.99
N PHE A 80 -3.94 3.98 5.81
CA PHE A 80 -3.55 3.14 6.95
C PHE A 80 -2.48 3.78 7.84
N ALA A 81 -1.52 4.50 7.24
CA ALA A 81 -0.53 5.25 8.01
C ALA A 81 -1.16 6.39 8.81
N ALA A 82 -2.06 7.16 8.19
CA ALA A 82 -2.78 8.24 8.85
C ALA A 82 -3.70 7.73 9.97
N ASP A 83 -4.37 6.59 9.77
CA ASP A 83 -5.23 5.98 10.79
C ASP A 83 -4.42 5.53 12.01
N ARG A 84 -3.26 4.90 11.76
CA ARG A 84 -2.33 4.51 12.83
C ARG A 84 -1.79 5.70 13.60
N GLU A 85 -1.46 6.79 12.90
CA GLU A 85 -0.98 8.01 13.55
C GLU A 85 -2.05 8.61 14.47
N ARG A 86 -3.30 8.68 14.00
CA ARG A 86 -4.44 9.14 14.82
C ARG A 86 -4.68 8.24 16.03
N GLU A 87 -4.66 6.92 15.87
CA GLU A 87 -4.81 5.99 17.00
C GLU A 87 -3.71 6.17 18.05
N LEU A 88 -2.46 6.41 17.61
CA LEU A 88 -1.35 6.68 18.53
C LEU A 88 -1.50 8.04 19.25
N GLU A 89 -2.02 9.06 18.57
CA GLU A 89 -2.30 10.36 19.18
C GLU A 89 -3.43 10.26 20.21
N GLU A 90 -4.55 9.63 19.85
CA GLU A 90 -5.68 9.39 20.76
C GLU A 90 -5.22 8.65 22.01
N ARG A 91 -4.45 7.57 21.86
CA ARG A 91 -3.89 6.83 22.99
C ARG A 91 -2.98 7.70 23.88
N ARG A 92 -2.16 8.57 23.28
CA ARG A 92 -1.30 9.49 24.05
C ARG A 92 -2.13 10.52 24.82
N GLU A 93 -3.23 11.01 24.24
CA GLU A 93 -4.15 11.91 24.92
C GLU A 93 -4.86 11.21 26.07
N GLU A 94 -5.34 9.99 25.87
CA GLU A 94 -5.92 9.16 26.92
C GLU A 94 -4.93 8.94 28.08
N GLU A 95 -3.69 8.55 27.77
CA GLU A 95 -2.63 8.36 28.77
C GLU A 95 -2.35 9.65 29.57
N ARG A 96 -2.36 10.82 28.90
CA ARG A 96 -2.21 12.13 29.58
C ARG A 96 -3.40 12.44 30.48
N MET A 97 -4.61 12.20 30.01
CA MET A 97 -5.84 12.44 30.78
C MET A 97 -5.93 11.52 31.99
N GLU A 98 -5.54 10.24 31.84
CA GLU A 98 -5.45 9.31 32.96
C GLU A 98 -4.38 9.71 33.97
N ALA A 99 -3.21 10.15 33.50
CA ALA A 99 -2.15 10.63 34.39
C ALA A 99 -2.60 11.85 35.19
N PHE A 100 -3.26 12.80 34.53
CA PHE A 100 -3.84 13.98 35.19
C PHE A 100 -4.92 13.60 36.21
N ARG A 101 -5.80 12.65 35.86
CA ARG A 101 -6.81 12.12 36.79
C ARG A 101 -6.17 11.46 38.01
N LYS A 102 -5.12 10.66 37.82
CA LYS A 102 -4.37 10.02 38.92
C LYS A 102 -3.71 11.06 39.82
N GLN A 103 -3.17 12.14 39.26
CA GLN A 103 -2.61 13.26 40.03
C GLN A 103 -3.68 13.91 40.92
N ILE A 104 -4.84 14.26 40.37
CA ILE A 104 -5.95 14.85 41.16
C ILE A 104 -6.38 13.92 42.29
N ILE A 105 -6.55 12.63 42.01
CA ILE A 105 -6.95 11.64 43.03
C ILE A 105 -5.91 11.56 44.14
N GLU A 106 -4.63 11.60 43.80
CA GLU A 106 -3.54 11.53 44.78
C GLU A 106 -3.46 12.81 45.64
N GLU A 107 -3.64 13.98 45.04
CA GLU A 107 -3.73 15.26 45.76
C GLU A 107 -4.90 15.27 46.75
N GLU A 108 -6.09 14.85 46.32
CA GLU A 108 -7.26 14.74 47.19
C GLU A 108 -7.08 13.66 48.27
N ARG A 109 -6.43 12.54 47.95
CA ARG A 109 -6.07 11.51 48.95
C ARG A 109 -5.20 12.10 50.04
N GLN A 110 -4.13 12.82 49.67
CA GLN A 110 -3.23 13.45 50.64
C GLN A 110 -3.92 14.53 51.46
N LYS A 111 -4.85 15.28 50.86
CA LYS A 111 -5.67 16.27 51.59
C LYS A 111 -6.55 15.60 52.63
N GLN A 112 -7.30 14.55 52.26
CA GLN A 112 -8.13 13.79 53.19
C GLN A 112 -7.31 13.14 54.32
N LEU A 113 -6.12 12.63 54.00
CA LEU A 113 -5.21 12.08 55.00
C LEU A 113 -4.76 13.15 56.00
N ARG A 114 -4.38 14.35 55.54
CA ARG A 114 -4.01 15.44 56.46
C ARG A 114 -5.17 15.85 57.38
N GLU A 115 -6.37 15.95 56.84
CA GLU A 115 -7.55 16.40 57.58
C GLU A 115 -8.01 15.38 58.63
N HIS A 116 -7.96 14.08 58.31
CA HIS A 116 -8.58 13.04 59.14
C HIS A 116 -7.60 12.15 59.89
N ALA A 117 -6.33 12.04 59.44
CA ALA A 117 -5.40 11.09 60.04
C ALA A 117 -5.21 11.34 61.54
N MET A 118 -4.93 12.58 61.96
CA MET A 118 -4.70 12.90 63.38
C MET A 118 -5.85 12.47 64.30
N ARG A 119 -7.11 12.54 63.82
CA ARG A 119 -8.28 12.12 64.60
C ARG A 119 -8.45 10.59 64.64
N LEU A 120 -7.84 9.88 63.69
CA LEU A 120 -7.94 8.43 63.50
C LEU A 120 -6.65 7.69 63.86
N LEU A 121 -5.74 8.34 64.61
CA LEU A 121 -4.49 7.74 65.07
C LEU A 121 -4.77 6.43 65.83
N GLY A 122 -4.22 5.32 65.35
CA GLY A 122 -4.42 3.97 65.92
C GLY A 122 -5.61 3.17 65.35
N TYR A 123 -6.53 3.81 64.62
CA TYR A 123 -7.71 3.16 64.02
C TYR A 123 -7.69 3.13 62.49
N LEU A 124 -6.58 3.58 61.88
CA LEU A 124 -6.44 3.59 60.43
C LEU A 124 -6.32 2.17 59.84
N PRO A 125 -7.12 1.80 58.82
CA PRO A 125 -7.01 0.51 58.15
C PRO A 125 -5.63 0.30 57.49
N LYS A 126 -5.25 -0.97 57.35
CA LYS A 126 -4.03 -1.35 56.62
C LYS A 126 -4.13 -0.93 55.15
N GLY A 127 -3.06 -0.39 54.58
CA GLY A 127 -2.98 0.03 53.17
C GLY A 127 -3.37 1.49 52.89
N VAL A 128 -3.79 2.25 53.90
CA VAL A 128 -4.10 3.68 53.76
C VAL A 128 -2.84 4.54 53.71
N ILE A 129 -1.84 4.23 54.54
CA ILE A 129 -0.48 4.75 54.45
C ILE A 129 0.28 3.82 53.51
N ARG A 130 0.73 4.33 52.36
CA ARG A 130 1.38 3.51 51.33
C ARG A 130 2.89 3.51 51.48
N ASP A 131 3.48 4.71 51.50
CA ASP A 131 4.93 4.89 51.44
C ASP A 131 5.46 5.66 52.66
N SER A 132 6.79 5.63 52.82
CA SER A 132 7.49 6.46 53.83
C SER A 132 7.27 7.96 53.62
N GLY A 133 6.93 8.38 52.40
CA GLY A 133 6.53 9.76 52.08
C GLY A 133 5.26 10.20 52.80
N ASP A 134 4.23 9.35 52.82
CA ASP A 134 2.97 9.61 53.53
C ASP A 134 3.21 9.77 55.03
N LEU A 135 4.07 8.91 55.58
CA LEU A 135 4.39 8.91 57.01
C LEU A 135 5.13 10.18 57.43
N ASN A 136 6.04 10.68 56.58
CA ASN A 136 6.72 11.95 56.82
C ASN A 136 5.78 13.16 56.74
N MET A 137 4.74 13.10 55.90
CA MET A 137 3.77 14.19 55.75
C MET A 137 2.85 14.36 56.97
N LEU A 138 2.56 13.28 57.70
CA LEU A 138 1.63 13.27 58.83
C LEU A 138 2.27 13.63 60.18
N GLY A 139 3.60 13.75 60.25
CA GLY A 139 4.35 14.17 61.45
C GLY A 139 4.96 13.03 62.27
N SER A 140 5.75 13.39 63.30
CA SER A 140 6.53 12.45 64.11
C SER A 140 5.68 11.48 64.92
N GLU A 141 4.48 11.89 65.35
CA GLU A 141 3.57 11.05 66.13
C GLU A 141 3.09 9.82 65.34
N PHE A 142 2.83 9.98 64.04
CA PHE A 142 2.50 8.87 63.13
C PHE A 142 3.68 7.95 62.90
N LYS A 143 4.88 8.53 62.76
CA LYS A 143 6.11 7.76 62.60
C LYS A 143 6.33 6.86 63.80
N ASP A 144 6.14 7.35 65.02
CA ASP A 144 6.34 6.54 66.22
C ASP A 144 5.28 5.46 66.41
N ALA A 145 4.01 5.77 66.09
CA ALA A 145 2.88 4.84 66.22
C ALA A 145 2.89 3.71 65.17
N TYR A 146 3.30 4.01 63.94
CA TYR A 146 3.23 3.07 62.82
C TYR A 146 4.60 2.52 62.37
N SER A 147 5.73 3.10 62.81
CA SER A 147 7.07 2.49 62.60
C SER A 147 7.28 1.28 63.52
N LYS A 148 6.59 1.22 64.67
CA LYS A 148 6.73 0.13 65.64
C LYS A 148 5.66 -0.95 65.42
N ARG A 149 5.61 -1.57 64.24
CA ARG A 149 5.02 -2.91 64.03
C ARG A 149 5.22 -3.42 62.61
N GLN A 150 6.42 -3.97 62.39
CA GLN A 150 6.60 -5.17 61.59
C GLN A 150 7.29 -6.17 62.54
N ILE A 151 6.52 -6.78 63.45
CA ILE A 151 6.91 -8.09 63.95
C ILE A 151 6.26 -9.02 62.95
N ASP A 152 7.08 -9.59 62.06
CA ASP A 152 6.64 -10.67 61.20
C ASP A 152 6.17 -11.82 62.11
N PRO A 153 4.90 -12.26 62.01
CA PRO A 153 4.38 -13.36 62.82
C PRO A 153 5.16 -14.67 62.67
N PHE A 154 6.01 -14.79 61.64
CA PHE A 154 6.80 -15.97 61.32
C PHE A 154 8.30 -15.81 61.59
N ASP A 155 8.73 -14.70 62.18
CA ASP A 155 10.13 -14.45 62.52
C ASP A 155 10.44 -15.00 63.93
N GLU A 156 11.05 -16.18 63.98
CA GLU A 156 11.31 -16.94 65.23
C GLU A 156 12.28 -16.22 66.19
N GLU A 157 13.15 -15.33 65.68
CA GLU A 157 14.10 -14.58 66.52
C GLU A 157 13.47 -13.39 67.28
N ALA A 158 12.30 -12.91 66.85
CA ALA A 158 11.65 -11.76 67.48
C ALA A 158 10.99 -12.10 68.84
N TRP A 159 10.73 -13.39 69.09
CA TRP A 159 10.13 -13.87 70.35
C TRP A 159 11.15 -14.11 71.47
N ASP A 160 12.43 -14.28 71.12
CA ASP A 160 13.50 -14.63 72.08
C ASP A 160 14.12 -13.43 72.82
N GLN A 161 13.80 -12.19 72.43
CA GLN A 161 14.27 -10.99 73.13
C GLN A 161 13.43 -10.59 74.36
N ARG A 162 12.51 -11.46 74.81
CA ARG A 162 11.85 -11.32 76.13
C ARG A 162 12.26 -12.47 77.05
N ARG A 163 13.55 -12.53 77.39
CA ARG A 163 14.03 -13.19 78.61
C ARG A 163 15.03 -12.29 79.33
#